data_AF-A0A330L296-F1
#
_entry.id   AF-A0A330L296-F1
#
_cell.length_a   1.000
_cell.length_b   1.000
_cell.length_c   1.000
_cell.angle_alpha   90.00
_cell.angle_beta   90.00
_cell.angle_gamma   90.00
#
_symmetry.space_group_name_H-M   'P 1'
#
loop_
_entity.id
_entity.type
_entity.pdbx_description
1 polymer ?
#
loop_
_entity_poly.entity_id
_entity_poly.type
_entity_poly.pdbx_seq_one_letter_code
_entity_poly.pdbx_strand_id
1 'polypeptide(L)'
;MDTEDNVINELLAEISGLITQYPKAIERRAAQIQASGKDPELVDKLVKAADTMRDSGNLYLTWAKHYAALADGNTDASSDEDETEDFDV
;
A
#
# COMPACT_ATOMS: atom_id res chain seq x y z
N MET A 1 -26.03 8.12 9.11
CA MET A 1 -24.69 8.01 8.52
C MET A 1 -24.02 9.32 8.89
N ASP A 2 -23.18 9.27 9.91
CA ASP A 2 -22.61 10.47 10.51
C ASP A 2 -21.53 11.04 9.58
N THR A 3 -21.32 12.35 9.66
CA THR A 3 -20.40 13.10 8.79
C THR A 3 -18.96 12.55 8.86
N GLU A 4 -18.59 11.88 9.95
CA GLU A 4 -17.26 11.32 10.20
C GLU A 4 -17.02 10.00 9.43
N ASP A 5 -18.01 9.11 9.32
CA ASP A 5 -17.91 7.84 8.55
C ASP A 5 -17.65 8.12 7.06
N ASN A 6 -18.25 9.20 6.56
CA ASN A 6 -18.05 9.66 5.19
C ASN A 6 -16.59 10.12 4.96
N VAL A 7 -15.99 10.81 5.94
CA VAL A 7 -14.60 11.29 5.85
C VAL A 7 -13.60 10.13 5.90
N ILE A 8 -13.84 9.09 6.70
CA ILE A 8 -12.94 7.92 6.77
C ILE A 8 -12.87 7.23 5.41
N ASN A 9 -14.02 6.99 4.78
CA ASN A 9 -14.09 6.33 3.49
C ASN A 9 -13.49 7.18 2.35
N GLU A 10 -13.70 8.49 2.38
CA GLU A 10 -13.07 9.44 1.45
C GLU A 10 -11.53 9.41 1.58
N LEU A 11 -11.00 9.53 2.80
CA LEU A 11 -9.55 9.49 3.06
C LEU A 11 -8.94 8.12 2.71
N LEU A 12 -9.68 7.02 2.94
CA LEU A 12 -9.25 5.68 2.55
C LEU A 12 -9.12 5.54 1.03
N ALA A 13 -10.04 6.13 0.27
CA ALA A 13 -9.95 6.16 -1.19
C ALA A 13 -8.75 6.98 -1.66
N GLU A 14 -8.51 8.15 -1.06
CA GLU A 14 -7.36 9.01 -1.38
C GLU A 14 -6.02 8.31 -1.12
N ILE A 15 -5.85 7.74 0.08
CA ILE A 15 -4.60 7.08 0.46
C ILE A 15 -4.35 5.81 -0.37
N SER A 16 -5.39 5.06 -0.71
CA SER A 16 -5.31 3.91 -1.63
C SER A 16 -4.78 4.34 -3.00
N GLY A 17 -5.27 5.47 -3.52
CA GLY A 17 -4.77 6.07 -4.76
C GLY A 17 -3.30 6.44 -4.67
N LEU A 18 -2.86 7.08 -3.59
CA LEU A 18 -1.47 7.48 -3.38
C LEU A 18 -0.52 6.29 -3.20
N ILE A 19 -0.89 5.33 -2.36
CA ILE A 19 -0.14 4.08 -2.11
C ILE A 19 0.05 3.30 -3.41
N THR A 20 -0.96 3.29 -4.29
CA THR A 20 -0.85 2.63 -5.60
C THR A 20 0.03 3.40 -6.59
N GLN A 21 0.02 4.73 -6.54
CA GLN A 21 0.75 5.58 -7.49
C GLN A 21 2.22 5.75 -7.13
N TYR A 22 2.57 5.74 -5.85
CA TYR A 22 3.93 6.03 -5.39
C TYR A 22 4.98 4.99 -5.87
N PRO A 23 4.77 3.66 -5.74
CA PRO A 23 5.67 2.66 -6.31
C PRO A 23 5.85 2.83 -7.82
N LYS A 24 4.76 3.12 -8.56
CA LYS A 24 4.81 3.35 -10.01
C LYS A 24 5.66 4.57 -10.37
N ALA A 25 5.64 5.61 -9.53
CA ALA A 25 6.49 6.78 -9.73
C ALA A 25 7.97 6.43 -9.53
N ILE A 26 8.29 5.59 -8.54
CA ILE A 26 9.65 5.08 -8.30
C ILE A 26 10.13 4.23 -9.50
N GLU A 27 9.31 3.30 -9.99
CA GLU A 27 9.62 2.47 -11.16
C GLU A 27 9.89 3.30 -12.41
N ARG A 28 9.04 4.31 -12.67
CA ARG A 28 9.25 5.25 -13.80
C ARG A 28 10.58 5.97 -13.66
N ARG A 29 10.96 6.36 -12.44
CA ARG A 29 12.24 7.01 -12.18
C ARG A 29 13.41 6.05 -12.43
N ALA A 30 13.31 4.81 -11.97
CA ALA A 30 14.31 3.77 -12.24
C ALA A 30 14.48 3.55 -13.75
N ALA A 31 13.38 3.42 -14.50
CA ALA A 31 13.40 3.25 -15.95
C ALA A 31 14.05 4.44 -16.68
N GLN A 32 13.78 5.68 -16.24
CA GLN A 32 14.44 6.87 -16.80
C GLN A 32 15.95 6.86 -16.57
N ILE A 33 16.40 6.46 -15.38
CA ILE A 33 17.82 6.36 -15.03
C ILE A 33 18.48 5.29 -15.90
N GLN A 34 17.87 4.11 -15.99
CA GLN A 34 18.33 3.00 -16.82
C GLN A 34 18.44 3.37 -18.30
N ALA A 35 17.41 4.01 -18.87
CA ALA A 35 17.40 4.44 -20.27
C ALA A 35 18.48 5.49 -20.59
N SER A 36 18.85 6.31 -19.60
CA SER A 36 19.95 7.26 -19.74
C SER A 36 21.34 6.66 -19.54
N GLY A 37 21.46 5.34 -19.33
CA GLY A 37 22.72 4.64 -19.11
C GLY A 37 23.44 5.06 -17.82
N LYS A 38 22.68 5.57 -16.84
CA LYS A 38 23.21 6.03 -15.56
C LYS A 38 23.40 4.86 -14.58
N ASP A 39 23.73 5.22 -13.33
CA ASP A 39 23.98 4.35 -12.17
C ASP A 39 23.05 3.12 -12.08
N PRO A 40 23.56 1.91 -12.42
CA PRO A 40 22.80 0.67 -12.33
C PRO A 40 22.49 0.24 -10.89
N GLU A 41 23.35 0.59 -9.93
CA GLU A 41 23.13 0.27 -8.52
C GLU A 41 21.94 1.06 -7.97
N LEU A 42 21.84 2.34 -8.37
CA LEU A 42 20.67 3.16 -8.04
C LEU A 42 19.38 2.61 -8.69
N VAL A 43 19.44 2.11 -9.93
CA VAL A 43 18.29 1.47 -10.57
C VAL A 43 17.80 0.27 -9.76
N ASP A 44 18.70 -0.64 -9.38
CA ASP A 44 18.36 -1.83 -8.58
C ASP A 44 17.75 -1.46 -7.22
N LYS A 45 18.33 -0.46 -6.53
CA LYS A 45 17.78 0.06 -5.27
C LYS A 45 16.36 0.61 -5.44
N LEU A 46 16.10 1.36 -6.52
CA LEU A 46 14.78 1.94 -6.76
C LEU A 46 13.73 0.88 -7.12
N VAL A 47 14.09 -0.14 -7.89
CA VAL A 47 13.19 -1.27 -8.20
C VAL A 47 12.79 -1.99 -6.90
N LYS A 48 13.78 -2.36 -6.07
CA LYS A 48 13.52 -2.98 -4.76
C LYS A 48 12.69 -2.09 -3.84
N ALA A 49 12.95 -0.78 -3.84
CA ALA A 49 12.15 0.17 -3.07
C ALA A 49 10.70 0.22 -3.56
N ALA A 50 10.46 0.20 -4.88
CA ALA A 50 9.10 0.16 -5.42
C ALA A 50 8.35 -1.11 -5.00
N ASP A 51 9.01 -2.26 -5.05
CA ASP A 51 8.42 -3.54 -4.61
C ASP A 51 8.08 -3.50 -3.12
N THR A 52 9.03 -3.09 -2.29
CA THR A 52 8.82 -2.97 -0.83
C THR A 52 7.69 -2.01 -0.48
N MET A 53 7.59 -0.87 -1.18
CA MET A 53 6.53 0.11 -0.96
C MET A 53 5.16 -0.42 -1.41
N ARG A 54 5.10 -1.24 -2.46
CA ARG A 54 3.87 -1.89 -2.90
C ARG A 54 3.39 -2.89 -1.86
N ASP A 55 4.29 -3.73 -1.36
CA ASP A 55 3.93 -4.79 -0.40
C ASP A 55 3.51 -4.18 0.95
N SER A 56 4.29 -3.24 1.47
CA SER A 56 3.97 -2.52 2.70
C SER A 56 2.68 -1.71 2.57
N GLY A 57 2.45 -1.13 1.39
CA GLY A 57 1.23 -0.39 1.06
C GLY A 57 -0.02 -1.28 1.04
N ASN A 58 0.08 -2.48 0.45
CA ASN A 58 -1.01 -3.45 0.45
C ASN A 58 -1.37 -3.87 1.88
N LEU A 59 -0.38 -4.18 2.71
CA LEU A 59 -0.59 -4.50 4.13
C LEU A 59 -1.28 -3.35 4.87
N TYR A 60 -0.82 -2.11 4.68
CA TYR A 60 -1.46 -0.95 5.27
C TYR A 60 -2.93 -0.82 4.84
N LEU A 61 -3.23 -0.99 3.55
CA LEU A 61 -4.58 -0.86 3.02
C LEU A 61 -5.52 -1.97 3.50
N THR A 62 -5.00 -3.18 3.70
CA THR A 62 -5.71 -4.28 4.37
C THR A 62 -6.22 -3.82 5.74
N TRP A 63 -5.32 -3.34 6.61
CA TRP A 63 -5.68 -2.92 7.95
C TRP A 63 -6.57 -1.67 7.96
N ALA A 64 -6.29 -0.71 7.09
CA ALA A 64 -7.09 0.51 6.98
C ALA A 64 -8.55 0.21 6.59
N LYS A 65 -8.77 -0.74 5.65
CA LYS A 65 -10.10 -1.22 5.29
C LYS A 65 -10.77 -1.97 6.43
N HIS A 66 -10.04 -2.84 7.12
CA HIS A 66 -10.56 -3.56 8.28
C HIS A 66 -11.10 -2.60 9.35
N TYR A 67 -10.32 -1.59 9.72
CA TYR A 67 -10.74 -0.61 10.73
C TYR A 67 -11.85 0.33 10.24
N ALA A 68 -11.87 0.69 8.95
CA ALA A 68 -13.00 1.43 8.38
C ALA A 68 -14.30 0.62 8.45
N ALA A 69 -14.25 -0.67 8.12
CA ALA A 69 -15.40 -1.57 8.24
C ALA A 69 -15.87 -1.73 9.71
N LEU A 70 -14.93 -1.83 10.66
CA LEU A 70 -15.27 -1.83 12.09
C LEU A 70 -15.96 -0.54 12.53
N ALA A 71 -15.52 0.62 12.04
CA ALA A 71 -16.14 1.92 12.33
C ALA A 71 -17.58 1.99 11.78
N ASP A 72 -17.83 1.42 10.60
CA ASP A 72 -19.16 1.32 9.98
C ASP A 72 -20.09 0.29 10.68
N GLY A 73 -19.65 -0.32 11.79
CA GLY A 73 -20.41 -1.31 12.55
C GLY A 73 -20.43 -2.71 11.93
N ASN A 74 -19.56 -2.99 10.94
CA ASN A 74 -19.39 -4.31 10.37
C ASN A 74 -18.45 -5.16 11.25
N THR A 75 -19.02 -5.79 12.28
CA THR A 75 -18.28 -6.61 13.26
C THR A 75 -17.79 -7.96 12.71
N ASP A 76 -18.15 -8.32 11.48
CA ASP A 76 -17.73 -9.56 10.80
C ASP A 76 -16.47 -9.36 9.93
N ALA A 77 -15.89 -8.15 9.93
CA ALA A 77 -14.65 -7.83 9.20
C ALA A 77 -13.40 -8.57 9.75
N SER A 78 -13.57 -9.41 10.77
CA SER A 78 -12.53 -10.21 11.44
C SER A 78 -12.30 -11.58 10.80
N SER A 79 -13.13 -12.01 9.82
CA SER A 79 -13.15 -13.42 9.41
C SER A 79 -12.25 -13.81 8.23
N ASP A 80 -11.52 -12.88 7.61
CA ASP A 80 -10.75 -13.14 6.38
C ASP A 80 -9.22 -12.95 6.50
N GLU A 81 -8.65 -12.79 7.70
CA GLU A 81 -7.18 -12.75 7.85
C GLU A 81 -6.70 -13.53 9.09
N ASP A 82 -6.42 -14.82 8.86
CA ASP A 82 -5.30 -15.49 9.54
C ASP A 82 -4.59 -16.40 8.52
N GLU A 83 -3.80 -15.78 7.63
CA GLU A 83 -2.72 -16.44 6.87
C GLU A 83 -1.38 -15.75 7.16
N THR A 84 -1.10 -15.45 8.42
CA THR A 84 0.29 -15.24 8.86
C THR A 84 0.79 -16.51 9.54
N GLU A 85 0.95 -17.59 8.77
CA GLU A 85 1.73 -18.74 9.21
C GLU A 85 3.21 -18.33 9.32
N ASP A 86 3.73 -18.42 10.55
CA ASP A 86 5.12 -18.50 11.01
C ASP A 86 6.23 -17.94 10.09
N PHE A 87 6.72 -16.76 10.45
CA PHE A 87 8.16 -16.48 10.34
C PHE A 87 8.85 -16.90 11.64
N ASP A 88 9.02 -18.21 11.82
CA ASP A 88 9.99 -18.75 12.77
C ASP A 88 11.42 -18.49 12.24
N VAL A 89 12.22 -17.77 13.04
CA VAL A 89 13.68 -17.60 12.89
C VAL A 89 14.39 -18.41 13.96
#